data_AF-A0A932E2L3-F1
#
_entry.id   AF-A0A932E2L3-F1
#
_cell.length_a   1.000
_cell.length_b   1.000
_cell.length_c   1.000
_cell.angle_alpha   90.00
_cell.angle_beta   90.00
_cell.angle_gamma   90.00
#
_symmetry.space_group_name_H-M   'P 1'
#
loop_
_entity.id
_entity.type
_entity.pdbx_description
1 polymer ?
#
loop_
_entity_poly.entity_id
_entity_poly.type
_entity_poly.pdbx_seq_one_letter_code
_entity_poly.pdbx_strand_id
1 'polypeptide(L)' 'MAKAFRGAVNRLGIMGELLVFLWEQKLWWMIPMVVVLLLLGILLIFAQSSAIAPFIYTLF' A
#
# COMPACT_ATOMS: atom_id res chain seq x y z
N MET A 1 -6.64 -13.39 24.48
CA MET A 1 -5.61 -13.27 23.42
C MET A 1 -6.04 -13.78 22.05
N ALA A 2 -6.75 -14.91 21.90
CA ALA A 2 -7.09 -15.47 20.58
C ALA A 2 -8.05 -14.64 19.69
N LYS A 3 -8.90 -13.79 20.28
CA LYS A 3 -9.86 -12.95 19.53
C LYS A 3 -9.19 -11.83 18.71
N ALA A 4 -8.17 -11.19 19.26
CA ALA A 4 -7.46 -10.09 18.59
C ALA A 4 -6.70 -10.58 17.35
N PHE A 5 -6.08 -11.76 17.45
CA PHE A 5 -5.40 -12.39 16.33
C PHE A 5 -6.36 -12.77 15.19
N ARG A 6 -7.52 -13.35 15.50
CA ARG A 6 -8.57 -13.60 14.49
C ARG A 6 -9.08 -12.32 13.83
N GLY A 7 -9.21 -11.23 14.61
CA GLY A 7 -9.58 -9.92 14.07
C GLY A 7 -8.57 -9.41 13.04
N ALA A 8 -7.28 -9.57 13.30
CA ALA A 8 -6.23 -9.20 12.35
C ALA A 8 -6.22 -10.08 11.09
N VAL A 9 -6.37 -11.40 11.25
CA VAL A 9 -6.43 -12.34 10.13
C VAL A 9 -7.67 -12.07 9.25
N ASN A 10 -8.82 -11.77 9.85
CA ASN A 10 -10.02 -11.40 9.09
C ASN A 10 -9.83 -10.11 8.28
N ARG A 11 -9.08 -9.12 8.80
CA ARG A 11 -8.78 -7.88 8.05
C ARG A 11 -7.90 -8.13 6.84
N LEU A 12 -6.95 -9.07 6.94
CA LEU A 12 -6.15 -9.51 5.79
C LEU A 12 -7.03 -10.24 4.76
N GLY A 13 -8.04 -10.99 5.21
CA GLY A 13 -9.06 -11.59 4.35
C GLY A 13 -9.82 -10.56 3.50
N ILE A 14 -10.21 -9.43 4.10
CA ILE A 14 -10.89 -8.33 3.38
C ILE A 14 -10.02 -7.77 2.26
N MET A 15 -8.69 -7.66 2.46
CA MET A 15 -7.79 -7.23 1.39
C MET A 15 -7.74 -8.22 0.22
N GLY A 16 -7.79 -9.53 0.52
CA GLY A 16 -7.89 -10.58 -0.49
C GLY A 16 -9.21 -10.53 -1.26
N GLU A 17 -10.33 -10.34 -0.57
CA GLU A 17 -11.65 -10.17 -1.19
C GLU A 17 -11.70 -8.95 -2.14
N LEU A 18 -11.05 -7.85 -1.74
CA LEU A 18 -10.94 -6.66 -2.58
C LEU A 18 -10.12 -6.92 -3.86
N LEU A 19 -9.03 -7.69 -3.76
CA LEU A 19 -8.22 -8.07 -4.92
C LEU A 19 -8.99 -8.99 -5.87
N VAL A 20 -9.74 -9.95 -5.34
CA VAL A 20 -10.62 -10.81 -6.13
C VAL A 20 -11.69 -9.97 -6.84
N PHE A 21 -12.32 -9.04 -6.14
CA PHE A 21 -13.31 -8.11 -6.73
C PHE A 21 -12.72 -7.29 -7.88
N LEU A 22 -11.52 -6.74 -7.73
CA LEU A 22 -10.84 -5.98 -8.79
C LEU A 22 -10.54 -6.84 -10.01
N TRP A 23 -10.19 -8.12 -9.80
CA TRP A 23 -9.93 -9.08 -10.87
C TRP A 23 -11.20 -9.44 -11.64
N GLU A 24 -12.29 -9.73 -10.93
CA GLU A 24 -13.62 -10.03 -11.49
C GLU A 24 -14.19 -8.86 -12.29
N GLN A 25 -14.02 -7.62 -11.81
CA GLN A 25 -14.46 -6.41 -12.51
C GLN A 25 -13.49 -5.97 -13.62
N LYS A 26 -12.42 -6.73 -13.88
CA LYS A 26 -11.38 -6.41 -14.87
C LYS A 26 -10.74 -5.02 -14.67
N LEU A 27 -10.70 -4.54 -13.43
CA LEU A 27 -10.10 -3.26 -13.07
C LEU A 27 -8.58 -3.36 -12.93
N TRP A 28 -7.92 -4.01 -13.89
CA TRP A 28 -6.50 -4.37 -13.81
C TRP A 28 -5.60 -3.13 -13.84
N TRP A 29 -6.10 -2.04 -14.41
CA TRP A 29 -5.49 -0.70 -14.38
C TRP A 29 -5.41 -0.07 -12.98
N MET A 30 -6.16 -0.54 -11.99
CA MET A 30 -6.10 -0.02 -10.62
C MET A 30 -4.88 -0.58 -9.88
N ILE A 31 -4.42 -1.78 -10.27
CA ILE A 31 -3.23 -2.41 -9.69
C ILE A 31 -2.00 -1.49 -9.83
N PRO A 32 -1.60 -1.02 -11.02
CA PRO A 32 -0.46 -0.13 -11.15
C PRO A 32 -0.64 1.20 -10.39
N MET A 33 -1.86 1.75 -10.33
CA MET A 33 -2.13 2.97 -9.56
C MET A 33 -1.89 2.75 -8.04
N VAL A 34 -2.41 1.66 -7.49
CA VAL A 34 -2.21 1.29 -6.08
C VAL A 34 -0.74 1.02 -5.79
N VAL A 35 -0.02 0.36 -6.70
CA VAL A 35 1.42 0.11 -6.58
C VAL A 35 2.21 1.42 -6.50
N VAL A 36 1.93 2.40 -7.37
CA VAL A 36 2.59 3.71 -7.33
C VAL A 36 2.32 4.42 -6.01
N LEU A 37 1.08 4.39 -5.50
CA LEU A 37 0.73 5.00 -4.21
C LEU A 37 1.48 4.34 -3.04
N LEU A 38 1.62 3.01 -3.05
CA LEU A 38 2.40 2.28 -2.05
C LEU A 38 3.88 2.62 -2.13
N LEU A 39 4.45 2.67 -3.34
CA LEU A 39 5.84 3.07 -3.56
C LEU A 39 6.09 4.51 -3.07
N LEU A 40 5.17 5.43 -3.32
CA LEU A 40 5.23 6.80 -2.79
C LEU A 40 5.15 6.80 -1.26
N GLY A 41 4.25 6.04 -0.65
CA GLY A 41 4.16 5.91 0.81
C GLY A 41 5.45 5.38 1.43
N ILE A 42 6.04 4.36 0.82
CA ILE A 42 7.35 3.80 1.21
C ILE A 42 8.45 4.86 1.06
N LEU A 43 8.49 5.54 -0.09
CA LEU A 43 9.44 6.62 -0.36
C LEU A 43 9.34 7.72 0.70
N LEU A 44 8.12 8.13 1.10
CA LEU A 44 7.90 9.14 2.13
C LEU A 44 8.38 8.70 3.51
N ILE A 45 8.24 7.42 3.87
CA ILE A 45 8.79 6.88 5.12
C ILE A 45 10.32 6.96 5.11
N PHE A 46 10.96 6.62 3.99
CA PHE A 46 12.41 6.71 3.85
C PHE A 46 12.92 8.16 3.69
N ALA A 47 12.13 9.04 3.10
CA ALA A 47 12.41 10.47 2.98
C ALA A 47 12.58 11.17 4.34
N GLN A 48 11.82 10.72 5.35
CA GLN A 48 11.94 11.22 6.72
C GLN A 48 13.30 10.84 7.34
N SER A 49 13.92 9.75 6.90
CA SER A 49 15.31 9.46 7.26
C SER A 49 16.22 10.39 6.45
N SER A 50 16.78 11.38 7.13
CA SER A 50 17.49 12.58 6.66
C SER A 50 18.44 12.47 5.45
N ALA A 51 18.85 11.28 5.02
CA ALA A 51 19.79 11.09 3.91
C ALA A 51 19.16 11.30 2.51
N ILE A 52 17.84 11.14 2.37
CA ILE A 52 17.14 11.22 1.06
C ILE A 52 16.43 12.57 0.87
N ALA A 53 16.17 13.31 1.95
CA ALA A 53 15.48 14.60 1.94
C ALA A 53 16.02 15.61 0.88
N PRO A 54 17.35 15.78 0.69
CA PRO A 54 17.87 16.75 -0.28
C PRO A 54 17.47 16.45 -1.74
N PHE A 55 17.31 15.18 -2.11
CA PHE A 55 16.97 14.77 -3.47
C PHE A 55 15.49 15.01 -3.80
N ILE A 56 14.62 15.00 -2.79
CA ILE A 56 13.20 15.31 -2.97
C ILE A 56 13.02 16.82 -3.15
N TYR A 57 13.71 17.63 -2.33
CA TYR A 57 13.65 19.09 -2.45
C TYR A 57 14.25 19.64 -3.75
N THR A 58 15.09 18.89 -4.46
CA THR A 58 15.63 19.32 -5.77
C THR A 58 14.70 19.05 -6.95
N LEU A 59 13.69 18.19 -6.78
CA LEU A 59 12.74 17.81 -7.83
C LEU A 59 11.45 18.65 -7.83
N PHE A 60 11.25 19.48 -6.81
CA PHE A 60 10.12 20.39 -6.62
C PHE A 60 10.61 21.82 -6.42
#